data_AF-A0A562T0D7-F1
#
_entry.id   AF-A0A562T0D7-F1
#
_cell.length_a   1.000
_cell.length_b   1.000
_cell.length_c   1.000
_cell.angle_alpha   90.00
_cell.angle_beta   90.00
_cell.angle_gamma   90.00
#
_symmetry.space_group_name_H-M   'P 1'
#
loop_
_entity.id
_entity.type
_entity.pdbx_description
1 polymer ?
#
loop_
_entity_poly.entity_id
_entity_poly.type
_entity_poly.pdbx_seq_one_letter_code
_entity_poly.pdbx_strand_id
1 'polypeptide(L)'
;MAILDDGIHFTGSVGPLSAYRMKGSDKIILRRKGGASKARIQQDPSFQRTREHNMEFSGRAKAAKVIRRALTPVKHLADYNFTPWLIALCGNIQQQDLHSERGQRNIYLSKHRHLLPGFKLNQRHPFDSVLRYPLAYAMDRATPSAQVEIPALIPGLHLVLPWTYPLYRFVISLGLAGDMIYNGNGYREPPPGQPGFAIQHTAWQAAAQPFDGANLELQLSTPAGADDTLVLCAGIEMGMPVTDAFTRPARRAGAAGILAVG
;
A
#
# COMPACT_ATOMS: atom_id res chain seq x y z
N MET A 1 5.44 -28.71 -48.74
CA MET A 1 6.14 -27.41 -48.80
C MET A 1 5.49 -26.50 -47.76
N ALA A 2 6.24 -25.96 -46.81
CA ALA A 2 5.70 -25.02 -45.84
C ALA A 2 5.83 -23.59 -46.39
N ILE A 3 4.73 -22.83 -46.37
CA ILE A 3 4.66 -21.43 -46.81
C ILE A 3 4.29 -20.61 -45.57
N LEU A 4 5.12 -19.62 -45.24
CA LEU A 4 4.85 -18.67 -44.16
C LEU A 4 3.96 -17.56 -44.73
N ASP A 5 2.70 -17.50 -44.30
CA ASP A 5 1.65 -16.65 -44.87
C ASP A 5 1.46 -15.32 -44.11
N ASP A 6 1.95 -15.22 -42.86
CA ASP A 6 2.04 -13.96 -42.13
C ASP A 6 3.07 -14.06 -40.99
N GLY A 7 3.65 -12.94 -40.55
CA GLY A 7 4.91 -12.86 -39.79
C GLY A 7 5.05 -13.76 -38.54
N ILE A 8 6.30 -14.04 -38.16
CA ILE A 8 6.62 -14.87 -36.97
C ILE A 8 6.39 -14.06 -35.68
N HIS A 9 5.33 -14.39 -34.94
CA HIS A 9 5.08 -13.85 -33.60
C HIS A 9 5.64 -14.76 -32.51
N PHE A 10 6.56 -14.25 -31.68
CA PHE A 10 7.04 -14.97 -30.51
C PHE A 10 7.34 -14.03 -29.34
N THR A 11 7.21 -14.55 -28.12
CA THR A 11 7.70 -13.92 -26.89
C THR A 11 8.62 -14.89 -26.19
N GLY A 12 9.74 -14.43 -25.64
CA GLY A 12 10.74 -15.28 -25.03
C GLY A 12 12.16 -14.91 -25.44
N SER A 13 13.09 -15.83 -25.24
CA SER A 13 14.50 -15.64 -25.57
C SER A 13 14.90 -16.46 -26.78
N VAL A 14 15.56 -15.83 -27.77
CA VAL A 14 16.20 -16.52 -28.90
C VAL A 14 17.66 -16.07 -28.94
N GLY A 15 18.57 -16.95 -28.50
CA GLY A 15 19.99 -16.62 -28.35
C GLY A 15 20.22 -15.33 -27.54
N PRO A 16 20.92 -14.32 -28.12
CA PRO A 16 21.17 -13.05 -27.46
C PRO A 16 19.98 -12.09 -27.53
N LEU A 17 18.86 -12.45 -28.14
CA LEU A 17 17.66 -11.61 -28.22
C LEU A 17 16.62 -12.01 -27.18
N SER A 18 15.87 -11.02 -26.71
CA SER A 18 14.68 -11.19 -25.88
C SER A 18 13.54 -10.41 -26.49
N ALA A 19 12.44 -11.13 -26.80
CA ALA A 19 11.20 -10.61 -27.34
C ALA A 19 10.13 -10.55 -26.23
N TYR A 20 9.53 -9.39 -26.01
CA TYR A 20 8.48 -9.21 -25.01
C TYR A 20 7.45 -8.18 -25.47
N ARG A 21 6.24 -8.23 -24.90
CA ARG A 21 5.23 -7.17 -25.08
C ARG A 21 5.24 -6.24 -23.88
N MET A 22 5.15 -4.94 -24.14
CA MET A 22 4.85 -3.98 -23.07
C MET A 22 3.36 -4.01 -22.77
N LYS A 23 3.00 -3.86 -21.49
CA LYS A 23 1.60 -3.77 -21.08
C LYS A 23 0.94 -2.59 -21.79
N GLY A 24 -0.14 -2.84 -22.52
CA GLY A 24 -0.85 -1.81 -23.31
C GLY A 24 -0.32 -1.61 -24.74
N SER A 25 0.57 -2.48 -25.23
CA SER A 25 1.07 -2.45 -26.61
C SER A 25 0.94 -3.82 -27.26
N ASP A 26 0.40 -3.86 -28.48
CA ASP A 26 0.33 -5.07 -29.29
C ASP A 26 1.62 -5.37 -30.07
N LYS A 27 2.59 -4.47 -30.00
CA LYS A 27 3.91 -4.62 -30.63
C LYS A 27 4.82 -5.53 -29.79
N ILE A 28 5.57 -6.39 -30.47
CA ILE A 28 6.66 -7.17 -29.87
C ILE A 28 7.94 -6.32 -29.90
N ILE A 29 8.54 -6.11 -28.72
CA ILE A 29 9.79 -5.40 -28.54
C ILE A 29 10.92 -6.42 -28.47
N LEU A 30 11.93 -6.24 -29.33
CA LEU A 30 13.14 -7.03 -29.36
C LEU A 30 14.28 -6.23 -28.73
N ARG A 31 15.00 -6.84 -27.78
CA ARG A 31 16.24 -6.28 -27.23
C ARG A 31 17.36 -7.30 -27.25
N ARG A 32 18.60 -6.84 -27.44
CA ARG A 32 19.78 -7.67 -27.20
C ARG A 32 20.03 -7.76 -25.69
N LYS A 33 20.23 -8.98 -25.19
CA LYS A 33 20.69 -9.26 -23.83
C LYS A 33 22.07 -8.63 -23.68
N GLY A 34 22.21 -7.80 -22.64
CA GLY A 34 23.43 -7.07 -22.34
C GLY A 34 23.42 -6.61 -20.88
N GLY A 35 24.44 -5.85 -20.50
CA GLY A 35 24.66 -5.38 -19.13
C GLY A 35 25.86 -6.05 -18.46
N ALA A 36 26.25 -5.52 -17.30
CA ALA A 36 27.33 -6.09 -16.51
C ALA A 36 26.93 -7.43 -15.89
N SER A 37 27.87 -8.36 -15.82
CA SER A 37 27.64 -9.64 -15.12
C SER A 37 27.45 -9.42 -13.62
N LYS A 38 26.76 -10.35 -12.95
CA LYS A 38 26.58 -10.31 -11.49
C LYS A 38 27.92 -10.20 -10.75
N ALA A 39 28.92 -10.99 -11.15
CA ALA A 39 30.27 -10.96 -10.58
C ALA A 39 30.92 -9.58 -10.74
N ARG A 40 30.80 -8.97 -11.93
CA ARG A 40 31.29 -7.61 -12.17
C ARG A 40 30.60 -6.59 -11.27
N ILE A 41 29.27 -6.63 -11.17
CA ILE A 41 28.52 -5.71 -10.28
C ILE A 41 28.96 -5.85 -8.82
N GLN A 42 29.29 -7.07 -8.39
CA GLN A 42 29.71 -7.34 -7.01
C GLN A 42 31.14 -6.88 -6.71
N GLN A 43 32.07 -7.03 -7.64
CA GLN A 43 33.51 -6.87 -7.38
C GLN A 43 34.08 -5.56 -7.93
N ASP A 44 33.62 -5.11 -9.09
CA ASP A 44 34.21 -3.97 -9.80
C ASP A 44 33.92 -2.66 -9.03
N PRO A 45 34.95 -1.83 -8.73
CA PRO A 45 34.79 -0.56 -8.01
C PRO A 45 33.81 0.40 -8.70
N SER A 46 33.71 0.37 -10.03
CA SER A 46 32.79 1.23 -10.79
C SER A 46 31.31 1.01 -10.44
N PHE A 47 30.97 -0.17 -9.89
CA PHE A 47 29.61 -0.51 -9.47
C PHE A 47 29.33 -0.25 -7.98
N GLN A 48 30.23 0.41 -7.24
CA GLN A 48 30.01 0.73 -5.82
C GLN A 48 28.66 1.42 -5.57
N ARG A 49 28.35 2.49 -6.29
CA ARG A 49 27.08 3.23 -6.16
C ARG A 49 25.86 2.37 -6.50
N THR A 50 26.00 1.45 -7.44
CA THR A 50 24.94 0.50 -7.80
C THR A 50 24.67 -0.46 -6.65
N ARG A 51 25.72 -0.97 -5.98
CA ARG A 51 25.58 -1.84 -4.80
C ARG A 51 24.94 -1.11 -3.63
N GLU A 52 25.37 0.11 -3.35
CA GLU A 52 24.77 0.98 -2.32
C GLU A 52 23.27 1.21 -2.60
N HIS A 53 22.93 1.60 -3.83
CA HIS A 53 21.53 1.82 -4.21
C HIS A 53 20.68 0.54 -4.09
N ASN A 54 21.21 -0.60 -4.54
CA ASN A 54 20.52 -1.88 -4.44
C ASN A 54 20.27 -2.28 -2.98
N MET A 55 21.23 -2.02 -2.09
CA MET A 55 21.08 -2.28 -0.66
C MET A 55 19.96 -1.42 -0.06
N GLU A 56 20.01 -0.10 -0.27
CA GLU A 56 18.96 0.81 0.19
C GLU A 56 17.58 0.49 -0.38
N PHE A 57 17.50 0.15 -1.67
CA PHE A 57 16.26 -0.24 -2.32
C PHE A 57 15.66 -1.50 -1.66
N SER A 58 16.49 -2.46 -1.27
CA SER A 58 16.02 -3.64 -0.53
C SER A 58 15.40 -3.26 0.82
N GLY A 59 15.96 -2.25 1.50
CA GLY A 59 15.40 -1.66 2.72
C GLY A 59 14.03 -1.02 2.46
N ARG A 60 13.93 -0.16 1.44
CA ARG A 60 12.66 0.49 1.06
C ARG A 60 11.57 -0.52 0.72
N ALA A 61 11.91 -1.58 -0.01
CA ALA A 61 10.98 -2.65 -0.37
C ALA A 61 10.47 -3.41 0.86
N LYS A 62 11.36 -3.67 1.83
CA LYS A 62 11.00 -4.31 3.12
C LYS A 62 10.16 -3.38 4.00
N ALA A 63 10.50 -2.10 4.10
CA ALA A 63 9.68 -1.12 4.82
C ALA A 63 8.28 -1.00 4.21
N ALA A 64 8.18 -0.93 2.89
CA ALA A 64 6.89 -0.94 2.19
C ALA A 64 6.11 -2.24 2.41
N LYS A 65 6.78 -3.37 2.60
CA LYS A 65 6.14 -4.64 2.99
C LYS A 65 5.58 -4.56 4.41
N VAL A 66 6.32 -3.99 5.37
CA VAL A 66 5.86 -3.79 6.76
C VAL A 66 4.62 -2.90 6.79
N ILE A 67 4.64 -1.75 6.11
CA ILE A 67 3.46 -0.88 6.03
C ILE A 67 2.29 -1.62 5.36
N ARG A 68 2.52 -2.35 4.26
CA ARG A 68 1.45 -3.16 3.63
C ARG A 68 0.86 -4.24 4.55
N ARG A 69 1.61 -4.75 5.52
CA ARG A 69 1.05 -5.67 6.53
C ARG A 69 0.07 -4.91 7.43
N ALA A 70 0.41 -3.70 7.88
CA ALA A 70 -0.51 -2.82 8.61
C ALA A 70 -1.78 -2.48 7.80
N LEU A 71 -1.63 -2.29 6.48
CA LEU A 71 -2.73 -2.00 5.55
C LEU A 71 -3.53 -3.24 5.11
N THR A 72 -3.19 -4.45 5.57
CA THR A 72 -3.86 -5.70 5.15
C THR A 72 -5.39 -5.62 5.18
N PRO A 73 -6.02 -5.04 6.22
CA PRO A 73 -7.48 -5.05 6.34
C PRO A 73 -8.21 -4.21 5.28
N VAL A 74 -7.53 -3.25 4.66
CA VAL A 74 -8.08 -2.38 3.60
C VAL A 74 -7.44 -2.63 2.24
N LYS A 75 -6.52 -3.61 2.14
CA LYS A 75 -5.72 -3.84 0.93
C LYS A 75 -6.55 -4.28 -0.27
N HIS A 76 -7.66 -4.97 -0.05
CA HIS A 76 -8.56 -5.40 -1.14
C HIS A 76 -9.33 -4.24 -1.78
N LEU A 77 -9.34 -3.05 -1.13
CA LEU A 77 -9.89 -1.82 -1.69
C LEU A 77 -8.90 -1.10 -2.60
N ALA A 78 -7.61 -1.41 -2.50
CA ALA A 78 -6.55 -0.72 -3.22
C ALA A 78 -6.55 -1.01 -4.72
N ASP A 79 -5.94 -0.09 -5.49
CA ASP A 79 -5.63 -0.35 -6.89
C ASP A 79 -4.62 -1.50 -7.02
N TYR A 80 -4.63 -2.16 -8.18
CA TYR A 80 -3.78 -3.34 -8.46
C TYR A 80 -2.30 -3.14 -8.13
N ASN A 81 -1.77 -1.90 -8.17
CA ASN A 81 -0.36 -1.64 -7.96
C ASN A 81 -0.06 -0.32 -7.23
N PHE A 82 -0.43 -0.20 -5.95
CA PHE A 82 -0.03 0.93 -5.10
C PHE A 82 1.37 0.77 -4.47
N THR A 83 1.98 -0.41 -4.57
CA THR A 83 3.27 -0.72 -3.89
C THR A 83 4.45 0.15 -4.36
N PRO A 84 4.64 0.47 -5.66
CA PRO A 84 5.74 1.33 -6.10
C PRO A 84 5.70 2.74 -5.47
N TRP A 85 4.50 3.30 -5.31
CA TRP A 85 4.30 4.60 -4.65
C TRP A 85 4.69 4.54 -3.19
N LEU A 86 4.36 3.44 -2.51
CA LEU A 86 4.78 3.21 -1.13
C LEU A 86 6.30 3.04 -1.00
N ILE A 87 6.95 2.34 -1.93
CA ILE A 87 8.42 2.22 -1.98
C ILE A 87 9.07 3.59 -2.20
N ALA A 88 8.49 4.43 -3.07
CA ALA A 88 8.96 5.79 -3.29
C ALA A 88 8.83 6.64 -2.01
N LEU A 89 7.71 6.53 -1.30
CA LEU A 89 7.52 7.19 0.00
C LEU A 89 8.56 6.75 1.04
N CYS A 90 8.82 5.43 1.16
CA CYS A 90 9.90 4.92 2.00
C CYS A 90 11.27 5.44 1.58
N GLY A 91 11.47 5.72 0.29
CA GLY A 91 12.68 6.38 -0.21
C GLY A 91 12.84 7.80 0.31
N ASN A 92 11.76 8.57 0.37
CA ASN A 92 11.76 9.92 0.95
C ASN A 92 12.04 9.89 2.47
N ILE A 93 11.49 8.89 3.18
CA ILE A 93 11.76 8.68 4.61
C ILE A 93 13.23 8.29 4.82
N GLN A 94 13.77 7.38 4.01
CA GLN A 94 15.18 6.95 4.12
C GLN A 94 16.15 8.11 3.86
N GLN A 95 15.79 9.07 3.02
CA GLN A 95 16.62 10.26 2.76
C GLN A 95 16.74 11.17 3.99
N GLN A 96 15.88 11.03 4.99
CA GLN A 96 15.96 11.77 6.24
C GLN A 96 17.02 11.21 7.21
N ASP A 97 17.55 10.00 6.96
CA ASP A 97 18.71 9.50 7.70
C ASP A 97 19.99 10.15 7.17
N LEU A 98 20.43 11.19 7.89
CA LEU A 98 21.64 11.96 7.60
C LEU A 98 22.89 11.43 8.31
N HIS A 99 22.75 10.43 9.18
CA HIS A 99 23.83 9.95 10.04
C HIS A 99 24.46 8.65 9.53
N SER A 100 23.66 7.77 8.93
CA SER A 100 24.13 6.48 8.45
C SER A 100 24.84 6.59 7.10
N GLU A 101 25.78 5.69 6.86
CA GLU A 101 26.50 5.63 5.59
C GLU A 101 25.56 5.35 4.40
N ARG A 102 25.92 5.89 3.23
CA ARG A 102 25.23 5.60 1.98
C ARG A 102 25.25 4.10 1.69
N GLY A 103 24.11 3.55 1.29
CA GLY A 103 23.93 2.10 1.16
C GLY A 103 23.31 1.45 2.40
N GLN A 104 23.42 2.09 3.57
CA GLN A 104 23.08 1.53 4.88
C GLN A 104 22.08 2.39 5.67
N ARG A 105 21.52 3.43 5.04
CA ARG A 105 20.55 4.34 5.67
C ARG A 105 19.28 3.67 6.13
N ASN A 106 18.91 3.93 7.38
CA ASN A 106 17.72 3.38 8.01
C ASN A 106 16.44 4.08 7.51
N ILE A 107 15.31 3.41 7.68
CA ILE A 107 13.98 4.00 7.42
C ILE A 107 13.25 4.10 8.76
N TYR A 108 13.31 5.28 9.37
CA TYR A 108 12.67 5.58 10.65
C TYR A 108 11.23 6.07 10.43
N LEU A 109 10.27 5.15 10.34
CA LEU A 109 8.85 5.48 10.34
C LEU A 109 8.46 6.21 11.64
N SER A 110 8.98 5.75 12.77
CA SER A 110 8.74 6.31 14.11
C SER A 110 9.14 7.79 14.21
N LYS A 111 10.20 8.22 13.51
CA LYS A 111 10.67 9.62 13.52
C LYS A 111 10.01 10.48 12.45
N HIS A 112 9.60 9.88 11.34
CA HIS A 112 9.05 10.59 10.18
C HIS A 112 7.61 10.20 9.87
N ARG A 113 6.82 9.89 10.92
CA ARG A 113 5.42 9.45 10.83
C ARG A 113 4.58 10.39 9.95
N HIS A 114 4.80 11.70 10.09
CA HIS A 114 4.08 12.77 9.40
C HIS A 114 4.06 12.66 7.86
N LEU A 115 4.92 11.82 7.26
CA LEU A 115 4.94 11.57 5.81
C LEU A 115 3.92 10.51 5.35
N LEU A 116 3.30 9.75 6.27
CA LEU A 116 2.36 8.67 5.96
C LEU A 116 0.89 9.11 5.79
N PRO A 117 0.34 10.05 6.59
CA PRO A 117 -1.05 10.50 6.44
C PRO A 117 -1.35 10.99 5.03
N GLY A 118 -2.55 10.68 4.55
CA GLY A 118 -3.00 11.02 3.20
C GLY A 118 -2.44 10.12 2.10
N PHE A 119 -1.67 9.07 2.43
CA PHE A 119 -1.26 8.08 1.43
C PHE A 119 -2.48 7.38 0.83
N LYS A 120 -2.65 7.53 -0.48
CA LYS A 120 -3.79 7.02 -1.26
C LYS A 120 -3.50 5.60 -1.75
N LEU A 121 -4.39 4.66 -1.44
CA LEU A 121 -4.30 3.28 -1.97
C LEU A 121 -4.89 3.19 -3.39
N ASN A 122 -5.63 4.21 -3.81
CA ASN A 122 -6.33 4.30 -5.08
C ASN A 122 -5.94 5.58 -5.82
N GLN A 123 -5.56 5.46 -7.09
CA GLN A 123 -5.22 6.57 -7.97
C GLN A 123 -6.44 7.07 -8.73
N ARG A 124 -7.30 6.15 -9.19
CA ARG A 124 -8.49 6.52 -9.98
C ARG A 124 -9.58 7.15 -9.14
N HIS A 125 -9.82 6.58 -7.96
CA HIS A 125 -10.83 7.06 -7.01
C HIS A 125 -10.20 7.15 -5.61
N PRO A 126 -9.40 8.19 -5.34
CA PRO A 126 -8.85 8.43 -4.01
C PRO A 126 -9.93 8.51 -2.93
N PHE A 127 -9.63 8.06 -1.71
CA PHE A 127 -10.58 8.07 -0.60
C PHE A 127 -11.16 9.46 -0.31
N ASP A 128 -10.33 10.50 -0.35
CA ASP A 128 -10.71 11.92 -0.18
C ASP A 128 -11.61 12.47 -1.30
N SER A 129 -11.62 11.83 -2.48
CA SER A 129 -12.56 12.17 -3.56
C SER A 129 -13.95 11.56 -3.38
N VAL A 130 -14.00 10.43 -2.64
CA VAL A 130 -15.21 9.66 -2.34
C VAL A 130 -15.87 10.18 -1.06
N LEU A 131 -15.10 10.32 0.02
CA LEU A 131 -15.52 10.95 1.26
C LEU A 131 -14.92 12.37 1.31
N ARG A 132 -15.74 13.36 0.96
CA ARG A 132 -15.38 14.78 0.91
C ARG A 132 -15.63 15.48 2.24
N TYR A 133 -15.30 14.78 3.32
CA TYR A 133 -15.45 15.27 4.69
C TYR A 133 -14.33 14.70 5.56
N PRO A 134 -13.60 15.53 6.33
CA PRO A 134 -12.52 15.05 7.18
C PRO A 134 -13.09 14.25 8.36
N LEU A 135 -12.60 13.03 8.57
CA LEU A 135 -12.98 12.21 9.73
C LEU A 135 -12.24 12.71 10.98
N ALA A 136 -12.97 12.86 12.08
CA ALA A 136 -12.37 13.12 13.38
C ALA A 136 -11.84 11.80 13.96
N TYR A 137 -10.68 11.86 14.62
CA TYR A 137 -10.06 10.68 15.21
C TYR A 137 -9.25 11.04 16.45
N ALA A 138 -9.12 10.08 17.36
CA ALA A 138 -8.20 10.11 18.49
C ALA A 138 -7.38 8.81 18.50
N MET A 139 -6.12 8.89 18.89
CA MET A 139 -5.23 7.72 18.99
C MET A 139 -4.51 7.74 20.33
N ASP A 140 -4.43 6.59 20.98
CA ASP A 140 -3.60 6.39 22.16
C ASP A 140 -2.52 5.35 21.86
N ARG A 141 -1.28 5.68 22.23
CA ARG A 141 -0.12 4.82 22.07
C ARG A 141 0.16 4.00 23.33
N ALA A 142 -0.18 4.52 24.50
CA ALA A 142 -0.03 3.82 25.77
C ALA A 142 -0.97 2.62 25.82
N THR A 143 -2.21 2.80 25.36
CA THR A 143 -3.14 1.73 25.03
C THR A 143 -3.36 1.73 23.51
N PRO A 144 -2.65 0.90 22.71
CA PRO A 144 -2.60 1.01 21.25
C PRO A 144 -3.97 0.91 20.58
N SER A 145 -4.64 2.05 20.49
CA SER A 145 -6.06 2.18 20.21
C SER A 145 -6.34 3.41 19.38
N ALA A 146 -7.48 3.40 18.73
CA ALA A 146 -7.97 4.55 17.98
C ALA A 146 -9.49 4.61 18.05
N GLN A 147 -10.00 5.83 18.10
CA GLN A 147 -11.41 6.14 17.92
C GLN A 147 -11.56 6.95 16.64
N VAL A 148 -12.58 6.63 15.84
CA VAL A 148 -12.93 7.37 14.62
C VAL A 148 -14.40 7.72 14.67
N GLU A 149 -14.68 9.01 14.53
CA GLU A 149 -16.03 9.55 14.40
C GLU A 149 -16.31 9.82 12.92
N ILE A 150 -17.32 9.13 12.41
CA ILE A 150 -17.88 9.36 11.09
C ILE A 150 -19.16 10.17 11.32
N PRO A 151 -19.24 11.41 10.82
CA PRO A 151 -20.42 12.25 11.03
C PRO A 151 -21.57 11.77 10.14
N ALA A 152 -22.74 12.41 10.27
CA ALA A 152 -23.81 12.21 9.31
C ALA A 152 -23.37 12.66 7.90
N LEU A 153 -23.66 11.86 6.88
CA LEU A 153 -23.23 12.11 5.49
C LEU A 153 -24.42 12.13 4.54
N ILE A 154 -24.43 13.14 3.66
CA ILE A 154 -25.44 13.27 2.62
C ILE A 154 -24.86 12.74 1.29
N PRO A 155 -25.50 11.76 0.64
CA PRO A 155 -25.10 11.27 -0.67
C PRO A 155 -25.04 12.40 -1.71
N GLY A 156 -24.02 12.38 -2.56
CA GLY A 156 -23.79 13.40 -3.59
C GLY A 156 -23.12 14.69 -3.07
N LEU A 157 -23.15 14.95 -1.76
CA LEU A 157 -22.49 16.10 -1.14
C LEU A 157 -21.20 15.67 -0.42
N HIS A 158 -21.34 15.00 0.73
CA HIS A 158 -20.20 14.53 1.53
C HIS A 158 -19.69 13.18 1.05
N LEU A 159 -20.60 12.33 0.54
CA LEU A 159 -20.28 10.99 0.08
C LEU A 159 -20.62 10.86 -1.41
N VAL A 160 -19.59 10.76 -2.25
CA VAL A 160 -19.71 10.63 -3.71
C VAL A 160 -19.16 9.28 -4.13
N LEU A 161 -20.05 8.30 -4.32
CA LEU A 161 -19.70 6.93 -4.68
C LEU A 161 -19.63 6.81 -6.22
N PRO A 162 -18.44 6.62 -6.83
CA PRO A 162 -18.29 6.48 -8.28
C PRO A 162 -18.72 5.11 -8.84
N TRP A 163 -19.11 4.17 -7.97
CA TRP A 163 -19.49 2.81 -8.36
C TRP A 163 -21.00 2.60 -8.28
N THR A 164 -21.54 1.76 -9.16
CA THR A 164 -22.97 1.47 -9.27
C THR A 164 -23.38 0.25 -8.42
N TYR A 165 -23.13 0.31 -7.12
CA TYR A 165 -23.57 -0.72 -6.16
C TYR A 165 -24.55 -0.11 -5.16
N PRO A 166 -25.61 -0.84 -4.76
CA PRO A 166 -26.66 -0.28 -3.93
C PRO A 166 -26.28 -0.16 -2.46
N LEU A 167 -25.27 -0.90 -1.99
CA LEU A 167 -24.83 -0.87 -0.60
C LEU A 167 -23.36 -0.45 -0.49
N TYR A 168 -23.05 0.23 0.60
CA TYR A 168 -21.68 0.53 1.01
C TYR A 168 -21.52 0.36 2.53
N ARG A 169 -20.28 0.27 3.01
CA ARG A 169 -19.94 0.38 4.43
C ARG A 169 -18.56 1.00 4.62
N PHE A 170 -18.32 1.58 5.78
CA PHE A 170 -16.99 2.01 6.16
C PHE A 170 -16.20 0.86 6.77
N VAL A 171 -14.89 0.88 6.51
CA VAL A 171 -13.90 -0.01 7.09
C VAL A 171 -12.82 0.85 7.72
N ILE A 172 -12.66 0.76 9.03
CA ILE A 172 -11.58 1.41 9.75
C ILE A 172 -10.63 0.34 10.23
N SER A 173 -9.33 0.57 10.10
CA SER A 173 -8.34 -0.37 10.61
C SER A 173 -7.17 0.34 11.27
N LEU A 174 -6.65 -0.25 12.33
CA LEU A 174 -5.45 0.17 13.03
C LEU A 174 -4.41 -0.94 12.90
N GLY A 175 -3.19 -0.60 12.49
CA GLY A 175 -2.08 -1.55 12.40
C GLY A 175 -0.78 -0.93 12.90
N LEU A 176 0.25 -1.76 13.11
CA LEU A 176 1.59 -1.29 13.48
C LEU A 176 2.53 -1.37 12.29
N ALA A 177 3.45 -0.42 12.17
CA ALA A 177 4.54 -0.46 11.23
C ALA A 177 5.85 -0.04 11.92
N GLY A 178 6.75 -0.99 12.10
CA GLY A 178 8.06 -0.75 12.72
C GLY A 178 9.10 -0.19 11.75
N ASP A 179 10.12 0.44 12.34
CA ASP A 179 11.29 0.93 11.61
C ASP A 179 12.05 -0.18 10.88
N MET A 180 12.73 0.21 9.80
CA MET A 180 13.56 -0.71 9.01
C MET A 180 15.03 -0.33 9.16
N ILE A 181 15.73 -1.12 9.98
CA ILE A 181 17.10 -0.85 10.42
C ILE A 181 18.10 -1.78 9.72
N TYR A 182 19.22 -1.22 9.30
CA TYR A 182 20.36 -1.96 8.75
C TYR A 182 21.15 -2.61 9.89
N ASN A 183 21.45 -3.91 9.78
CA ASN A 183 22.07 -4.69 10.86
C ASN A 183 23.52 -5.16 10.55
N GLY A 184 24.21 -4.51 9.62
CA GLY A 184 25.53 -4.94 9.14
C GLY A 184 25.48 -5.92 7.96
N ASN A 185 24.45 -6.77 7.89
CA ASN A 185 24.27 -7.78 6.83
C ASN A 185 23.05 -7.52 5.93
N GLY A 186 22.35 -6.41 6.14
CA GLY A 186 21.15 -6.01 5.41
C GLY A 186 20.06 -5.47 6.31
N TYR A 187 18.91 -5.19 5.73
CA TYR A 187 17.73 -4.75 6.49
C TYR A 187 16.95 -5.96 7.00
N ARG A 188 16.69 -6.04 8.31
CA ARG A 188 15.89 -7.13 8.90
C ARG A 188 14.42 -6.78 8.88
N GLU A 189 13.60 -7.72 8.44
CA GLU A 189 12.15 -7.61 8.66
C GLU A 189 11.84 -7.93 10.13
N PRO A 190 10.82 -7.29 10.72
CA PRO A 190 10.26 -7.76 11.99
C PRO A 190 9.74 -9.20 11.84
N PRO A 191 9.75 -10.00 12.93
CA PRO A 191 9.36 -11.40 12.91
C PRO A 191 7.97 -11.64 12.27
N PRO A 192 7.76 -12.78 11.58
CA PRO A 192 6.43 -13.15 11.09
C PRO A 192 5.44 -13.28 12.25
N GLY A 193 4.19 -12.82 12.05
CA GLY A 193 3.15 -12.84 13.08
C GLY A 193 2.94 -11.50 13.78
N GLN A 194 3.81 -10.53 13.52
CA GLN A 194 3.59 -9.11 13.79
C GLN A 194 3.66 -8.33 12.46
N PRO A 195 2.82 -7.31 12.30
CA PRO A 195 1.97 -6.67 13.31
C PRO A 195 0.54 -7.25 13.36
N GLY A 196 -0.05 -7.26 14.55
CA GLY A 196 -1.50 -7.39 14.68
C GLY A 196 -2.19 -6.17 14.07
N PHE A 197 -3.41 -6.35 13.60
CA PHE A 197 -4.29 -5.25 13.22
C PHE A 197 -5.63 -5.39 13.93
N ALA A 198 -6.27 -4.26 14.17
CA ALA A 198 -7.67 -4.19 14.54
C ALA A 198 -8.45 -3.67 13.33
N ILE A 199 -9.66 -4.18 13.14
CA ILE A 199 -10.55 -3.74 12.07
C ILE A 199 -11.96 -3.61 12.62
N GLN A 200 -12.65 -2.56 12.22
CA GLN A 200 -14.07 -2.35 12.46
C GLN A 200 -14.79 -2.04 11.16
N HIS A 201 -16.05 -2.42 11.12
CA HIS A 201 -16.95 -2.12 10.01
C HIS A 201 -18.21 -1.47 10.54
N THR A 202 -18.75 -0.51 9.79
CA THR A 202 -20.15 -0.14 9.97
C THR A 202 -21.05 -1.25 9.43
N ALA A 203 -22.33 -1.20 9.78
CA ALA A 203 -23.35 -1.93 9.04
C ALA A 203 -23.34 -1.51 7.56
N TRP A 204 -23.87 -2.39 6.70
CA TRP A 204 -24.15 -2.04 5.30
C TRP A 204 -25.26 -1.00 5.23
N GLN A 205 -25.07 0.00 4.39
CA GLN A 205 -25.95 1.15 4.23
C GLN A 205 -26.34 1.32 2.77
N ALA A 206 -27.57 1.77 2.52
CA ALA A 206 -28.04 2.06 1.18
C ALA A 206 -27.30 3.29 0.61
N ALA A 207 -26.70 3.15 -0.57
CA ALA A 207 -25.94 4.19 -1.23
C ALA A 207 -26.74 5.47 -1.53
N ALA A 208 -28.06 5.35 -1.65
CA ALA A 208 -28.98 6.46 -1.90
C ALA A 208 -29.49 7.14 -0.63
N GLN A 209 -29.25 6.59 0.56
CA GLN A 209 -29.74 7.13 1.82
C GLN A 209 -28.66 7.91 2.58
N PRO A 210 -29.04 8.93 3.36
CA PRO A 210 -28.14 9.56 4.33
C PRO A 210 -27.51 8.52 5.27
N PHE A 211 -26.25 8.77 5.62
CA PHE A 211 -25.58 8.08 6.72
C PHE A 211 -25.86 8.86 7.99
N ASP A 212 -26.31 8.20 9.04
CA ASP A 212 -26.64 8.87 10.31
C ASP A 212 -25.41 9.20 11.17
N GLY A 213 -24.25 8.66 10.82
CA GLY A 213 -23.02 8.76 11.60
C GLY A 213 -22.70 7.47 12.37
N ALA A 214 -21.46 7.33 12.79
CA ALA A 214 -21.00 6.20 13.59
C ALA A 214 -19.71 6.54 14.34
N ASN A 215 -19.57 5.97 15.53
CA ASN A 215 -18.31 5.96 16.29
C ASN A 215 -17.73 4.55 16.28
N LEU A 216 -16.46 4.43 15.90
CA LEU A 216 -15.76 3.15 15.79
C LEU A 216 -14.53 3.16 16.68
N GLU A 217 -14.40 2.13 17.51
CA GLU A 217 -13.27 1.94 18.40
C GLU A 217 -12.43 0.73 17.97
N LEU A 218 -11.13 0.95 17.92
CA LEU A 218 -10.14 -0.05 17.53
C LEU A 218 -9.15 -0.21 18.66
N GLN A 219 -8.86 -1.47 19.01
CA GLN A 219 -7.87 -1.82 20.01
C GLN A 219 -6.96 -2.91 19.44
N LEU A 220 -5.67 -2.64 19.34
CA LEU A 220 -4.71 -3.68 19.00
C LEU A 220 -4.52 -4.64 20.17
N SER A 221 -4.37 -5.92 19.85
CA SER A 221 -4.03 -6.97 20.81
C SER A 221 -2.55 -6.96 21.22
N THR A 222 -1.70 -6.29 20.44
CA THR A 222 -0.27 -6.20 20.67
C THR A 222 0.13 -4.80 21.12
N PRO A 223 0.98 -4.67 22.16
CA PRO A 223 1.53 -3.37 22.56
C PRO A 223 2.36 -2.76 21.42
N ALA A 224 2.37 -1.43 21.32
CA ALA A 224 3.24 -0.71 20.40
C ALA A 224 4.62 -0.51 21.06
N GLY A 225 5.69 -0.98 20.42
CA GLY A 225 7.06 -0.69 20.85
C GLY A 225 7.46 0.77 20.59
N ALA A 226 8.61 1.23 21.08
CA ALA A 226 9.07 2.60 20.86
C ALA A 226 9.30 2.93 19.37
N ASP A 227 9.77 1.95 18.60
CA ASP A 227 10.10 2.09 17.17
C ASP A 227 8.93 1.77 16.24
N ASP A 228 7.75 1.49 16.80
CA ASP A 228 6.54 1.24 16.03
C ASP A 228 5.81 2.54 15.69
N THR A 229 5.14 2.54 14.55
CA THR A 229 4.19 3.58 14.16
C THR A 229 2.80 2.97 14.09
N LEU A 230 1.84 3.56 14.79
CA LEU A 230 0.43 3.24 14.62
C LEU A 230 -0.04 3.80 13.28
N VAL A 231 -0.72 2.98 12.48
CA VAL A 231 -1.21 3.35 11.16
C VAL A 231 -2.73 3.18 11.15
N LEU A 232 -3.45 4.30 11.21
CA LEU A 232 -4.90 4.34 11.14
C LEU A 232 -5.34 4.54 9.69
N CYS A 233 -6.18 3.64 9.20
CA CYS A 233 -6.69 3.65 7.84
C CYS A 233 -8.21 3.75 7.84
N ALA A 234 -8.72 4.41 6.82
CA ALA A 234 -10.15 4.45 6.51
C ALA A 234 -10.38 3.99 5.07
N GLY A 235 -11.48 3.29 4.87
CA GLY A 235 -11.92 2.82 3.56
C GLY A 235 -13.43 2.74 3.45
N ILE A 236 -13.89 2.72 2.21
CA ILE A 236 -15.29 2.46 1.83
C ILE A 236 -15.31 1.21 0.97
N GLU A 237 -16.12 0.23 1.37
CA GLU A 237 -16.42 -0.97 0.60
C GLU A 237 -17.78 -0.85 -0.06
N MET A 238 -17.87 -1.26 -1.32
CA MET A 238 -19.14 -1.40 -2.03
C MET A 238 -19.64 -2.85 -1.93
N GLY A 239 -20.95 -3.06 -1.99
CA GLY A 239 -21.55 -4.38 -1.81
C GLY A 239 -22.85 -4.58 -2.58
N MET A 240 -23.17 -5.85 -2.81
CA MET A 240 -24.42 -6.30 -3.43
C MET A 240 -25.13 -7.26 -2.48
N PRO A 241 -26.41 -7.01 -2.09
CA PRO A 241 -27.19 -7.99 -1.36
C PRO A 241 -27.32 -9.26 -2.20
N VAL A 242 -27.08 -10.40 -1.56
CA VAL A 242 -27.30 -11.74 -2.14
C VAL A 242 -28.50 -12.38 -1.47
N THR A 243 -28.64 -12.17 -0.16
CA THR A 243 -29.83 -12.47 0.64
C THR A 243 -30.06 -11.33 1.62
N ASP A 244 -31.19 -11.37 2.33
CA ASP A 244 -31.50 -10.36 3.37
C ASP A 244 -30.46 -10.33 4.50
N ALA A 245 -29.79 -11.45 4.75
CA ALA A 245 -28.77 -11.59 5.79
C ALA A 245 -27.33 -11.46 5.27
N PHE A 246 -27.11 -11.49 3.96
CA PHE A 246 -25.77 -11.55 3.38
C PHE A 246 -25.58 -10.59 2.23
N THR A 247 -24.67 -9.64 2.43
CA THR A 247 -24.16 -8.75 1.38
C THR A 247 -22.76 -9.20 0.97
N ARG A 248 -22.59 -9.42 -0.34
CA ARG A 248 -21.30 -9.78 -0.91
C ARG A 248 -20.51 -8.50 -1.24
N PRO A 249 -19.29 -8.31 -0.69
CA PRO A 249 -18.42 -7.20 -1.06
C PRO A 249 -18.08 -7.25 -2.55
N ALA A 250 -18.14 -6.11 -3.20
CA ALA A 250 -17.79 -5.95 -4.60
C ALA A 250 -16.26 -5.97 -4.78
N ARG A 251 -15.79 -6.79 -5.72
CA ARG A 251 -14.35 -6.84 -6.04
C ARG A 251 -13.93 -5.55 -6.74
N ARG A 252 -12.86 -4.93 -6.26
CA ARG A 252 -12.25 -3.71 -6.86
C ARG A 252 -13.18 -2.50 -6.91
N ALA A 253 -14.21 -2.46 -6.05
CA ALA A 253 -15.09 -1.31 -5.91
C ALA A 253 -15.05 -0.82 -4.46
N GLY A 254 -14.42 0.34 -4.30
CA GLY A 254 -14.13 0.94 -3.02
C GLY A 254 -12.84 1.76 -3.08
N ALA A 255 -12.56 2.46 -1.99
CA ALA A 255 -11.38 3.28 -1.84
C ALA A 255 -10.85 3.20 -0.42
N ALA A 256 -9.54 3.35 -0.25
CA ALA A 256 -8.91 3.44 1.06
C ALA A 256 -7.71 4.39 1.09
N GLY A 257 -7.36 4.83 2.29
CA GLY A 257 -6.23 5.70 2.55
C GLY A 257 -5.69 5.55 3.96
N ILE A 258 -4.45 5.99 4.17
CA ILE A 258 -3.94 6.23 5.53
C ILE A 258 -4.56 7.54 6.02
N LEU A 259 -5.41 7.44 7.04
CA LEU A 259 -6.08 8.59 7.65
C LEU A 259 -5.10 9.35 8.56
N ALA A 260 -4.44 8.62 9.46
CA ALA A 260 -3.59 9.19 10.49
C ALA A 260 -2.52 8.20 10.95
N VAL A 261 -1.57 8.71 11.74
CA VAL A 261 -0.52 7.91 12.38
C VAL A 261 -0.19 8.42 13.79
N GLY A 262 0.35 7.54 14.63
CA GLY A 262 0.75 7.81 16.03
C GLY A 262 1.93 6.99 16.52
#